data_AF-A0A7C4J953-F1
#
_entry.id   AF-A0A7C4J953-F1
#
_cell.length_a   1.000
_cell.length_b   1.000
_cell.length_c   1.000
_cell.angle_alpha   90.00
_cell.angle_beta   90.00
_cell.angle_gamma   90.00
#
_symmetry.space_group_name_H-M   'P 1'
#
loop_
_entity.id
_entity.type
_entity.pdbx_description
1 polymer ?
#
loop_
_entity_poly.entity_id
_entity_poly.type
_entity_poly.pdbx_seq_one_letter_code
_entity_poly.pdbx_strand_id
1 'polypeptide(L)'
;EWHAEGQTTRLGFSGDLGKKGALILRDPAPAPPLDYLILEGTYGDRDHPAPETSQEDLVRVIRETVARGGKIVIPAFAVERTQQLVFLLHLLTRAGRIPDLPIFVDSPLAIDATEVFRLHPECYDDEIRAFINTDPDGDAFGFSMLTYVRSAERSKELNESKEPAVIIAASGMCEAGRVLHHLKHHIEDPRTTILFVGYQAENTLGRKILDGWERVRILGDEFEVRARVKRLDGYSGHGDHDDLVGFAREMVKRPEKTFIVHAEVESAQALQAGLQKIGLPNVAVPDRGERALIE
;
A
#
# COMPACT_ATOMS: atom_id res chain seq x y z
N GLU A 1 4.29 -21.23 20.30
CA GLU A 1 3.80 -22.53 20.78
C GLU A 1 3.83 -22.51 22.30
N TRP A 2 2.90 -23.18 22.95
CA TRP A 2 2.85 -23.39 24.39
C TRP A 2 2.89 -24.88 24.68
N HIS A 3 3.74 -25.32 25.60
CA HIS A 3 3.89 -26.74 25.93
C HIS A 3 3.52 -26.97 27.39
N ALA A 4 2.48 -27.76 27.64
CA ALA A 4 2.02 -28.10 28.98
C ALA A 4 1.47 -29.52 29.01
N GLU A 5 1.79 -30.29 30.06
CA GLU A 5 1.24 -31.63 30.32
C GLU A 5 1.32 -32.63 29.14
N GLY A 6 2.34 -32.50 28.29
CA GLY A 6 2.51 -33.36 27.11
C GLY A 6 1.67 -32.96 25.89
N GLN A 7 0.93 -31.86 25.98
CA GLN A 7 0.22 -31.23 24.86
C GLN A 7 0.97 -29.99 24.38
N THR A 8 0.82 -29.69 23.09
CA THR A 8 1.37 -28.48 22.47
C THR A 8 0.24 -27.70 21.84
N THR A 9 0.06 -26.46 22.29
CA THR A 9 -0.93 -25.52 21.77
C THR A 9 -0.25 -24.48 20.88
N ARG A 10 -0.81 -24.24 19.71
CA ARG A 10 -0.27 -23.38 18.66
C ARG A 10 -1.24 -22.24 18.37
N LEU A 11 -0.83 -21.05 18.77
CA LEU A 11 -1.45 -19.79 18.38
C LEU A 11 -0.67 -19.17 17.23
N GLY A 12 -1.34 -18.90 16.11
CA GLY A 12 -0.79 -18.11 15.02
C GLY A 12 -1.29 -16.67 15.08
N PHE A 13 -0.41 -15.72 14.79
CA PHE A 13 -0.74 -14.31 14.64
C PHE A 13 -0.34 -13.91 13.21
N SER A 14 -1.29 -13.50 12.38
CA SER A 14 -1.00 -13.20 10.97
C SER A 14 -0.13 -11.96 10.79
N GLY A 15 -0.31 -10.97 11.68
CA GLY A 15 0.09 -9.60 11.35
C GLY A 15 -0.70 -9.11 10.13
N ASP A 16 -0.13 -8.16 9.40
CA ASP A 16 -0.65 -7.79 8.09
C ASP A 16 -0.19 -8.88 7.10
N LEU A 17 -1.13 -9.70 6.66
CA LEU A 17 -0.83 -10.95 5.95
C LEU A 17 -0.22 -10.71 4.58
N GLY A 18 -0.60 -9.61 3.94
CA GLY A 18 -0.32 -9.39 2.52
C GLY A 18 -1.44 -9.88 1.61
N LYS A 19 -1.37 -9.47 0.34
CA LYS A 19 -2.25 -9.98 -0.72
C LYS A 19 -1.58 -11.07 -1.54
N LYS A 20 -2.37 -11.99 -2.11
CA LYS A 20 -1.87 -12.94 -3.11
C LYS A 20 -1.59 -12.20 -4.44
N GLY A 21 -0.59 -12.63 -5.19
CA GLY A 21 -0.18 -11.97 -6.43
C GLY A 21 0.30 -10.54 -6.20
N ALA A 22 0.99 -10.29 -5.09
CA ALA A 22 1.69 -9.02 -4.89
C ALA A 22 2.75 -8.82 -5.99
N LEU A 23 3.04 -7.56 -6.33
CA LEU A 23 3.91 -7.23 -7.48
C LEU A 23 5.40 -7.50 -7.23
N ILE A 24 5.80 -7.72 -5.98
CA ILE A 24 7.21 -7.79 -5.59
C ILE A 24 7.44 -9.01 -4.70
N LEU A 25 6.66 -9.12 -3.63
CA LEU A 25 6.85 -10.12 -2.60
C LEU A 25 6.10 -11.40 -2.97
N ARG A 26 6.63 -12.55 -2.52
CA ARG A 26 5.96 -13.84 -2.63
C ARG A 26 4.59 -13.80 -1.96
N ASP A 27 3.71 -14.66 -2.46
CA ASP A 27 2.42 -14.94 -1.81
C ASP A 27 2.58 -15.34 -0.34
N PRO A 28 1.60 -15.00 0.52
CA PRO A 28 1.57 -15.46 1.89
C PRO A 28 1.69 -17.00 1.95
N ALA A 29 2.61 -17.49 2.78
CA ALA A 29 2.80 -18.92 2.95
C ALA A 29 1.57 -19.53 3.66
N PRO A 30 1.16 -20.77 3.31
CA PRO A 30 0.10 -21.45 4.04
C PRO A 30 0.42 -21.54 5.54
N ALA A 31 -0.57 -21.31 6.39
CA ALA A 31 -0.38 -21.42 7.83
C ALA A 31 0.02 -22.87 8.22
N PRO A 32 0.95 -23.04 9.17
CA PRO A 32 1.17 -24.35 9.78
C PRO A 32 -0.11 -24.83 10.50
N PRO A 33 -0.17 -26.09 10.96
CA PRO A 33 -1.29 -26.53 11.81
C PRO A 33 -1.37 -25.68 13.09
N LEU A 34 -2.51 -24.99 13.28
CA LEU A 34 -2.78 -24.11 14.42
C LEU A 34 -4.01 -24.59 15.21
N ASP A 35 -3.99 -24.36 16.51
CA ASP A 35 -5.15 -24.53 17.40
C ASP A 35 -5.96 -23.22 17.46
N TYR A 36 -5.27 -22.08 17.43
CA TYR A 36 -5.87 -20.75 17.50
C TYR A 36 -5.26 -19.83 16.44
N LEU A 37 -6.08 -18.95 15.87
CA LEU A 37 -5.65 -17.97 14.88
C LEU A 37 -6.06 -16.56 15.30
N ILE A 38 -5.12 -15.62 15.24
CA ILE A 38 -5.40 -14.17 15.27
C ILE A 38 -5.11 -13.65 13.86
N LEU A 39 -6.14 -13.16 13.18
CA LEU A 39 -6.13 -12.77 11.78
C LEU A 39 -6.42 -11.27 11.65
N GLU A 40 -5.71 -10.55 10.79
CA GLU A 40 -6.07 -9.18 10.42
C GLU A 40 -7.43 -9.12 9.70
N GLY A 41 -8.06 -7.96 9.68
CA GLY A 41 -9.33 -7.76 8.98
C GLY A 41 -9.42 -6.38 8.36
N THR A 42 -8.31 -5.85 7.82
CA THR A 42 -8.27 -4.48 7.30
C THR A 42 -9.27 -4.27 6.15
N TYR A 43 -9.38 -5.22 5.23
CA TYR A 43 -10.30 -5.20 4.07
C TYR A 43 -11.26 -6.40 4.08
N GLY A 44 -11.69 -6.81 5.26
CA GLY A 44 -12.65 -7.89 5.45
C GLY A 44 -14.04 -7.65 4.86
N ASP A 45 -14.39 -6.42 4.47
CA ASP A 45 -15.69 -6.05 3.88
C ASP A 45 -15.74 -5.99 2.36
N ARG A 46 -14.60 -6.10 1.66
CA ARG A 46 -14.53 -5.80 0.23
C ARG A 46 -13.39 -6.53 -0.46
N ASP A 47 -13.53 -6.71 -1.76
CA ASP A 47 -12.47 -7.20 -2.65
C ASP A 47 -11.73 -6.04 -3.31
N HIS A 48 -10.43 -6.23 -3.59
CA HIS A 48 -9.68 -5.26 -4.37
C HIS A 48 -10.11 -5.32 -5.84
N PRO A 49 -10.10 -4.19 -6.58
CA PRO A 49 -10.26 -4.21 -8.02
C PRO A 49 -9.18 -5.06 -8.69
N ALA A 50 -9.52 -5.66 -9.83
CA ALA A 50 -8.56 -6.44 -10.62
C ALA A 50 -7.29 -5.62 -10.92
N PRO A 51 -6.09 -6.23 -10.88
CA PRO A 51 -4.82 -5.54 -11.11
C PRO A 51 -4.78 -4.74 -12.42
N GLU A 52 -5.33 -5.29 -13.50
CA GLU A 52 -5.36 -4.66 -14.83
C GLU A 52 -6.15 -3.35 -14.80
N THR A 53 -7.26 -3.34 -14.07
CA THR A 53 -8.10 -2.14 -13.89
C THR A 53 -7.33 -1.07 -13.13
N SER A 54 -6.64 -1.47 -12.06
CA SER A 54 -5.81 -0.55 -11.26
C SER A 54 -4.66 0.06 -12.07
N GLN A 55 -4.04 -0.71 -12.97
CA GLN A 55 -2.97 -0.21 -13.84
C GLN A 55 -3.50 0.75 -14.90
N GLU A 56 -4.63 0.42 -15.53
CA GLU A 56 -5.27 1.30 -16.52
C GLU A 56 -5.69 2.63 -15.92
N ASP A 57 -6.21 2.61 -14.69
CA ASP A 57 -6.57 3.81 -13.97
C ASP A 57 -5.33 4.69 -13.67
N LEU A 58 -4.21 4.09 -13.27
CA LEU A 58 -2.95 4.80 -13.07
C LEU A 58 -2.45 5.45 -14.38
N VAL A 59 -2.45 4.69 -15.48
CA VAL A 59 -2.06 5.19 -16.81
C VAL A 59 -2.94 6.36 -17.22
N ARG A 60 -4.26 6.24 -17.03
CA ARG A 60 -5.23 7.29 -17.34
C ARG A 60 -4.94 8.55 -16.52
N VAL A 61 -4.77 8.41 -15.21
CA VAL A 61 -4.45 9.54 -14.32
C VAL A 61 -3.16 10.25 -14.72
N ILE A 62 -2.09 9.49 -15.02
CA ILE A 62 -0.81 10.07 -15.45
C ILE A 62 -0.99 10.83 -16.76
N ARG A 63 -1.52 10.19 -17.80
CA ARG A 63 -1.70 10.80 -19.13
C ARG A 63 -2.56 12.06 -19.07
N GLU A 64 -3.69 11.99 -18.38
CA GLU A 64 -4.57 13.16 -18.21
C GLU A 64 -3.88 14.32 -17.49
N THR A 65 -3.08 14.03 -16.47
CA THR A 65 -2.39 15.07 -15.69
C THR A 65 -1.26 15.71 -16.47
N VAL A 66 -0.47 14.90 -17.17
CA VAL A 66 0.60 15.38 -18.05
C VAL A 66 0.05 16.21 -19.21
N ALA A 67 -1.09 15.81 -19.80
CA ALA A 67 -1.75 16.58 -20.87
C ALA A 67 -2.17 17.99 -20.43
N ARG A 68 -2.37 18.23 -19.14
CA ARG A 68 -2.66 19.56 -18.56
C ARG A 68 -1.40 20.32 -18.13
N GLY A 69 -0.22 19.74 -18.33
CA GLY A 69 1.05 20.29 -17.87
C GLY A 69 1.20 20.31 -16.34
N GLY A 70 0.52 19.39 -15.64
CA GLY A 70 0.53 19.30 -14.17
C GLY A 70 1.46 18.21 -13.65
N LYS A 71 1.65 18.21 -12.32
CA LYS A 71 2.38 17.16 -11.61
C LYS A 71 1.42 16.14 -11.00
N ILE A 72 1.87 14.91 -10.85
CA ILE A 72 1.23 13.92 -10.00
C ILE A 72 1.99 13.86 -8.68
N VAL A 73 1.36 14.24 -7.57
CA VAL A 73 1.91 14.05 -6.22
C VAL A 73 1.28 12.79 -5.64
N ILE A 74 2.10 11.80 -5.30
CA ILE A 74 1.69 10.52 -4.75
C ILE A 74 2.20 10.40 -3.29
N PRO A 75 1.36 10.67 -2.29
CA PRO A 75 1.64 10.31 -0.92
C PRO A 75 1.78 8.79 -0.80
N ALA A 76 2.96 8.30 -0.37
CA ALA A 76 3.21 6.87 -0.21
C ALA A 76 3.99 6.56 1.06
N PHE A 77 3.74 5.38 1.64
CA PHE A 77 4.60 4.85 2.69
C PHE A 77 5.99 4.56 2.14
N ALA A 78 7.02 4.86 2.95
CA ALA A 78 8.41 4.74 2.53
C ALA A 78 8.84 3.29 2.29
N VAL A 79 8.26 2.37 3.05
CA VAL A 79 8.51 0.93 2.94
C VAL A 79 7.36 0.30 2.18
N GLU A 80 7.70 -0.63 1.28
CA GLU A 80 6.83 -1.40 0.40
C GLU A 80 6.05 -0.57 -0.64
N ARG A 81 5.18 0.35 -0.24
CA ARG A 81 4.27 1.06 -1.15
C ARG A 81 5.03 1.86 -2.21
N THR A 82 6.09 2.56 -1.80
CA THR A 82 6.94 3.30 -2.73
C THR A 82 7.61 2.36 -3.73
N GLN A 83 8.12 1.22 -3.29
CA GLN A 83 8.81 0.24 -4.15
C GLN A 83 7.83 -0.39 -5.15
N GLN A 84 6.62 -0.74 -4.73
CA GLN A 84 5.57 -1.25 -5.62
C GLN A 84 5.21 -0.21 -6.71
N LEU A 85 5.08 1.06 -6.35
CA LEU A 85 4.82 2.13 -7.32
C LEU A 85 5.99 2.32 -8.28
N VAL A 86 7.22 2.34 -7.77
CA VAL A 86 8.43 2.49 -8.59
C VAL A 86 8.51 1.37 -9.61
N PHE A 87 8.35 0.12 -9.16
CA PHE A 87 8.43 -1.03 -10.05
C PHE A 87 7.28 -1.03 -11.07
N LEU A 88 6.06 -0.67 -10.65
CA LEU A 88 4.94 -0.52 -11.59
C LEU A 88 5.18 0.57 -12.63
N LEU A 89 5.69 1.73 -12.23
CA LEU A 89 6.03 2.81 -13.15
C LEU A 89 7.15 2.38 -14.11
N HIS A 90 8.11 1.57 -13.65
CA HIS A 90 9.13 0.98 -14.51
C HIS A 90 8.49 0.09 -15.58
N LEU A 91 7.61 -0.85 -15.19
CA LEU A 91 6.87 -1.71 -16.13
C LEU A 91 6.08 -0.90 -17.16
N LEU A 92 5.35 0.13 -16.71
CA LEU A 92 4.54 0.98 -17.59
C LEU A 92 5.38 1.83 -18.53
N THR A 93 6.56 2.31 -18.09
CA THR A 93 7.51 3.06 -18.92
C THR A 93 8.10 2.16 -19.99
N ARG A 94 8.61 0.98 -19.60
CA ARG A 94 9.20 -0.01 -20.53
C ARG A 94 8.20 -0.50 -21.57
N ALA A 95 6.92 -0.59 -21.20
CA ALA A 95 5.83 -0.94 -22.11
C ALA A 95 5.32 0.24 -22.97
N GLY A 96 5.87 1.46 -22.84
CA GLY A 96 5.42 2.65 -23.57
C GLY A 96 3.98 3.07 -23.23
N ARG A 97 3.46 2.66 -22.07
CA ARG A 97 2.08 2.94 -21.66
C ARG A 97 1.93 4.32 -21.05
N ILE A 98 2.98 4.88 -20.45
CA ILE A 98 3.00 6.27 -19.97
C ILE A 98 4.00 7.10 -20.81
N PRO A 99 3.80 8.42 -20.94
CA PRO A 99 4.75 9.27 -21.63
C PRO A 99 6.10 9.28 -20.92
N ASP A 100 7.18 9.57 -21.65
CA ASP A 100 8.49 9.82 -21.05
C ASP A 100 8.41 11.09 -20.19
N LEU A 101 8.38 10.91 -18.87
CA LEU A 101 8.39 12.01 -17.91
C LEU A 101 9.28 11.71 -16.71
N PRO A 102 9.85 12.75 -16.06
CA PRO A 102 10.61 12.57 -14.84
C PRO A 102 9.76 11.99 -13.69
N ILE A 103 10.31 11.00 -13.01
CA ILE A 103 9.73 10.35 -11.84
C ILE A 103 10.69 10.51 -10.67
N PHE A 104 10.19 11.07 -9.57
CA PHE A 104 10.99 11.36 -8.38
C PHE A 104 10.49 10.58 -7.18
N VAL A 105 11.43 9.98 -6.44
CA VAL A 105 11.18 9.47 -5.08
C VAL A 105 11.84 10.43 -4.11
N ASP A 106 11.03 11.22 -3.42
CA ASP A 106 11.47 12.26 -2.50
C ASP A 106 11.21 11.89 -1.03
N SER A 107 11.97 10.90 -0.57
CA SER A 107 11.92 10.41 0.80
C SER A 107 13.21 9.68 1.14
N PRO A 108 14.09 10.25 2.00
CA PRO A 108 15.33 9.58 2.41
C PRO A 108 15.09 8.16 2.93
N LEU A 109 14.04 7.99 3.74
CA LEU A 109 13.65 6.69 4.27
C LEU A 109 13.21 5.72 3.16
N ALA A 110 12.50 6.20 2.14
CA ALA A 110 12.10 5.32 1.03
C ALA A 110 13.28 4.90 0.18
N ILE A 111 14.30 5.76 0.05
CA ILE A 111 15.54 5.43 -0.64
C ILE A 111 16.27 4.35 0.14
N ASP A 112 16.45 4.53 1.45
CA ASP A 112 17.12 3.54 2.31
C ASP A 112 16.36 2.20 2.32
N ALA A 113 15.02 2.25 2.39
CA ALA A 113 14.20 1.05 2.27
C ALA A 113 14.36 0.35 0.92
N THR A 114 14.49 1.11 -0.18
CA THR A 114 14.70 0.53 -1.51
C THR A 114 16.05 -0.19 -1.60
N GLU A 115 17.10 0.31 -0.95
CA GLU A 115 18.36 -0.42 -0.87
C GLU A 115 18.21 -1.75 -0.13
N VAL A 116 17.41 -1.79 0.95
CA VAL A 116 17.11 -3.06 1.63
C VAL A 116 16.40 -4.03 0.70
N PHE A 117 15.42 -3.58 -0.09
CA PHE A 117 14.77 -4.44 -1.09
C PHE A 117 15.83 -5.03 -2.04
N ARG A 118 16.67 -4.19 -2.66
CA ARG A 118 17.74 -4.65 -3.57
C ARG A 118 18.67 -5.71 -2.96
N LEU A 119 18.95 -5.62 -1.65
CA LEU A 119 19.81 -6.57 -0.94
C LEU A 119 19.14 -7.93 -0.65
N HIS A 120 17.81 -8.04 -0.77
CA HIS A 120 17.05 -9.22 -0.39
C HIS A 120 16.17 -9.82 -1.52
N PRO A 121 16.74 -10.17 -2.70
CA PRO A 121 15.99 -10.75 -3.81
C PRO A 121 15.42 -12.15 -3.52
N GLU A 122 15.87 -12.80 -2.46
CA GLU A 122 15.24 -14.01 -1.93
C GLU A 122 13.81 -13.76 -1.46
N CYS A 123 13.41 -12.54 -1.11
CA CYS A 123 12.03 -12.26 -0.71
C CYS A 123 11.06 -12.15 -1.89
N TYR A 124 11.60 -12.04 -3.11
CA TYR A 124 10.81 -11.75 -4.30
C TYR A 124 9.99 -12.92 -4.81
N ASP A 125 8.91 -12.60 -5.51
CA ASP A 125 8.22 -13.54 -6.40
C ASP A 125 9.07 -13.86 -7.65
N ASP A 126 8.58 -14.79 -8.47
CA ASP A 126 9.30 -15.22 -9.66
C ASP A 126 9.14 -14.23 -10.83
N GLU A 127 8.10 -13.40 -10.85
CA GLU A 127 7.82 -12.45 -11.93
C GLU A 127 8.80 -11.29 -11.91
N ILE A 128 9.03 -10.66 -10.75
CA ILE A 128 10.03 -9.59 -10.62
C ILE A 128 11.45 -10.12 -10.81
N ARG A 129 11.73 -11.36 -10.37
CA ARG A 129 13.04 -12.00 -10.66
C ARG A 129 13.24 -12.18 -12.17
N ALA A 130 12.23 -12.67 -12.87
CA ALA A 130 12.28 -12.79 -14.33
C ALA A 130 12.43 -11.41 -14.98
N PHE A 131 11.73 -10.39 -14.49
CA PHE A 131 11.87 -9.01 -14.95
C PHE A 131 13.33 -8.55 -14.83
N ILE A 132 13.92 -8.63 -13.63
CA ILE A 132 15.30 -8.23 -13.34
C ILE A 132 16.28 -8.91 -14.30
N ASN A 133 16.13 -10.21 -14.55
CA ASN A 133 17.00 -10.96 -15.45
C ASN A 133 16.92 -10.52 -16.91
N THR A 134 15.80 -9.92 -17.33
CA THR A 134 15.60 -9.40 -18.69
C THR A 134 15.83 -7.90 -18.80
N ASP A 135 15.98 -7.22 -17.68
CA ASP A 135 16.17 -5.79 -17.62
C ASP A 135 17.62 -5.42 -17.96
N PRO A 136 17.87 -4.43 -18.85
CA PRO A 136 19.23 -4.06 -19.22
C PRO A 136 20.11 -3.64 -18.05
N ASP A 137 19.52 -3.01 -17.03
CA ASP A 137 20.23 -2.53 -15.85
C ASP A 137 20.22 -3.55 -14.70
N GLY A 138 19.44 -4.64 -14.85
CA GLY A 138 19.28 -5.66 -13.82
C GLY A 138 18.66 -5.12 -12.53
N ASP A 139 17.85 -4.05 -12.59
CA ASP A 139 17.25 -3.41 -11.42
C ASP A 139 15.76 -3.13 -11.63
N ALA A 140 14.91 -3.74 -10.79
CA ALA A 140 13.48 -3.45 -10.79
C ALA A 140 13.17 -2.02 -10.32
N PHE A 141 14.05 -1.42 -9.51
CA PHE A 141 13.86 -0.13 -8.86
C PHE A 141 14.74 0.98 -9.45
N GLY A 142 15.30 0.77 -10.64
CA GLY A 142 16.17 1.73 -11.31
C GLY A 142 15.86 1.76 -12.81
N PHE A 143 15.56 2.95 -13.34
CA PHE A 143 15.39 3.18 -14.77
C PHE A 143 15.67 4.64 -15.12
N SER A 144 15.91 4.93 -16.40
CA SER A 144 16.41 6.23 -16.87
C SER A 144 15.61 7.46 -16.43
N MET A 145 14.29 7.31 -16.28
CA MET A 145 13.39 8.40 -15.89
C MET A 145 13.21 8.55 -14.37
N LEU A 146 13.78 7.65 -13.57
CA LEU A 146 13.65 7.62 -12.12
C LEU A 146 14.82 8.32 -11.43
N THR A 147 14.51 9.22 -10.50
CA THR A 147 15.52 9.90 -9.67
C THR A 147 15.16 9.85 -8.20
N TYR A 148 16.09 9.34 -7.38
CA TYR A 148 15.98 9.34 -5.93
C TYR A 148 16.54 10.64 -5.34
N VAL A 149 15.70 11.38 -4.61
CA VAL A 149 16.04 12.72 -4.10
C VAL A 149 16.39 12.65 -2.61
N ARG A 150 17.69 12.67 -2.30
CA ARG A 150 18.17 12.71 -0.91
C ARG A 150 18.27 14.12 -0.34
N SER A 151 18.74 15.11 -1.09
CA SER A 151 19.00 16.46 -0.57
C SER A 151 17.74 17.30 -0.43
N ALA A 152 17.71 18.14 0.61
CA ALA A 152 16.59 19.04 0.87
C ALA A 152 16.54 20.17 -0.17
N GLU A 153 17.70 20.60 -0.67
CA GLU A 153 17.85 21.60 -1.72
C GLU A 153 17.18 21.11 -3.01
N ARG A 154 17.47 19.87 -3.41
CA ARG A 154 16.85 19.27 -4.60
C ARG A 154 15.34 19.09 -4.44
N SER A 155 14.89 18.70 -3.25
CA SER A 155 13.46 18.63 -2.92
C SER A 155 12.76 19.99 -3.09
N LYS A 156 13.39 21.09 -2.68
CA LYS A 156 12.88 22.46 -2.90
C LYS A 156 12.84 22.83 -4.39
N GLU A 157 13.89 22.52 -5.14
CA GLU A 157 13.92 22.75 -6.60
C GLU A 157 12.77 22.02 -7.32
N LEU A 158 12.42 20.81 -6.88
CA LEU A 158 11.27 20.08 -7.44
C LEU A 158 9.94 20.82 -7.24
N ASN A 159 9.77 21.51 -6.11
CA ASN A 159 8.57 22.31 -5.84
C ASN A 159 8.49 23.52 -6.79
N GLU A 160 9.63 24.13 -7.11
CA GLU A 160 9.71 25.31 -7.99
C GLU A 160 9.61 24.98 -9.48
N SER A 161 9.96 23.74 -9.87
CA SER A 161 9.88 23.30 -11.27
C SER A 161 8.46 23.41 -11.83
N LYS A 162 8.33 23.86 -13.07
CA LYS A 162 7.05 23.89 -13.81
C LYS A 162 6.86 22.68 -14.72
N GLU A 163 7.84 21.80 -14.78
CA GLU A 163 7.79 20.61 -15.63
C GLU A 163 6.81 19.58 -15.06
N PRO A 164 6.02 18.90 -15.92
CA PRO A 164 5.22 17.75 -15.52
C PRO A 164 6.13 16.64 -14.99
N ALA A 165 5.77 16.09 -13.83
CA ALA A 165 6.52 15.01 -13.19
C ALA A 165 5.61 14.16 -12.31
N VAL A 166 6.04 12.94 -12.02
CA VAL A 166 5.51 12.15 -10.89
C VAL A 166 6.43 12.37 -9.70
N ILE A 167 5.85 12.69 -8.54
CA ILE A 167 6.57 12.85 -7.28
C ILE A 167 5.96 11.90 -6.25
N ILE A 168 6.71 10.87 -5.86
CA ILE A 168 6.36 9.95 -4.78
C ILE A 168 7.05 10.45 -3.51
N ALA A 169 6.28 10.78 -2.48
CA ALA A 169 6.82 11.34 -1.25
C ALA A 169 6.13 10.75 -0.02
N ALA A 170 6.90 10.59 1.05
CA ALA A 170 6.40 10.16 2.35
C ALA A 170 5.95 11.37 3.22
N SER A 171 4.98 11.20 4.13
CA SER A 171 4.30 9.96 4.52
C SER A 171 3.00 9.67 3.75
N GLY A 172 2.60 8.39 3.70
CA GLY A 172 1.45 7.91 2.91
C GLY A 172 0.08 8.48 3.31
N MET A 173 -0.05 8.99 4.54
CA MET A 173 -1.28 9.61 5.04
C MET A 173 -1.18 11.14 5.16
N CYS A 174 -0.09 11.74 4.65
CA CYS A 174 0.16 13.18 4.69
C CYS A 174 0.27 13.77 6.11
N GLU A 175 0.71 13.00 7.09
CA GLU A 175 0.84 13.49 8.48
C GLU A 175 2.21 14.11 8.77
N ALA A 176 3.24 13.72 7.99
CA ALA A 176 4.61 14.16 8.19
C ALA A 176 5.44 14.02 6.91
N GLY A 177 6.66 14.54 6.93
CA GLY A 177 7.63 14.33 5.86
C GLY A 177 7.50 15.30 4.69
N ARG A 178 8.22 15.00 3.60
CA ARG A 178 8.37 15.89 2.45
C ARG A 178 7.09 16.06 1.64
N VAL A 179 6.16 15.10 1.73
CA VAL A 179 4.85 15.21 1.08
C VAL A 179 4.11 16.48 1.50
N LEU A 180 4.23 16.92 2.76
CA LEU A 180 3.60 18.16 3.24
C LEU A 180 4.10 19.39 2.48
N HIS A 181 5.38 19.42 2.12
CA HIS A 181 5.94 20.50 1.31
C HIS A 181 5.43 20.43 -0.11
N HIS A 182 5.38 19.26 -0.74
CA HIS A 182 4.80 19.10 -2.08
C HIS A 182 3.32 19.49 -2.12
N LEU A 183 2.54 19.11 -1.11
CA LEU A 183 1.13 19.50 -1.00
C LEU A 183 1.01 21.02 -0.82
N LYS A 184 1.77 21.64 0.08
CA LYS A 184 1.78 23.10 0.27
C LYS A 184 2.00 23.87 -1.04
N HIS A 185 2.86 23.39 -1.94
CA HIS A 185 3.15 24.07 -3.19
C HIS A 185 2.18 23.73 -4.34
N HIS A 186 1.47 22.61 -4.26
CA HIS A 186 0.76 22.05 -5.42
C HIS A 186 -0.75 21.84 -5.21
N ILE A 187 -1.26 21.89 -3.98
CA ILE A 187 -2.68 21.62 -3.68
C ILE A 187 -3.64 22.67 -4.25
N GLU A 188 -3.16 23.91 -4.47
CA GLU A 188 -3.95 25.00 -5.05
C GLU A 188 -3.83 25.08 -6.59
N ASP A 189 -3.00 24.24 -7.23
CA ASP A 189 -2.87 24.21 -8.69
C ASP A 189 -3.85 23.20 -9.31
N PRO A 190 -4.85 23.64 -10.09
CA PRO A 190 -5.86 22.75 -10.69
C PRO A 190 -5.28 21.82 -11.78
N ARG A 191 -4.05 22.06 -12.24
CA ARG A 191 -3.36 21.15 -13.18
C ARG A 191 -2.82 19.92 -12.45
N THR A 192 -2.45 20.07 -11.18
CA THR A 192 -1.90 18.99 -10.34
C THR A 192 -2.96 17.94 -10.03
N THR A 193 -2.52 16.69 -9.96
CA THR A 193 -3.30 15.61 -9.36
C THR A 193 -2.61 15.12 -8.09
N ILE A 194 -3.34 15.08 -6.98
CA ILE A 194 -2.94 14.37 -5.76
C ILE A 194 -3.55 12.97 -5.86
N LEU A 195 -2.69 11.96 -5.91
CA LEU A 195 -3.08 10.57 -6.13
C LEU A 195 -2.83 9.74 -4.88
N PHE A 196 -3.91 9.36 -4.20
CA PHE A 196 -3.86 8.43 -3.08
C PHE A 196 -3.89 6.99 -3.57
N VAL A 197 -2.98 6.17 -3.04
CA VAL A 197 -2.76 4.78 -3.44
C VAL A 197 -2.73 3.83 -2.24
N GLY A 198 -3.37 4.22 -1.14
CA GLY A 198 -3.42 3.43 0.08
C GLY A 198 -4.45 3.98 1.06
N TYR A 199 -4.75 3.19 2.08
CA TYR A 199 -5.72 3.54 3.12
C TYR A 199 -5.37 4.88 3.79
N GLN A 200 -6.40 5.65 4.10
CA GLN A 200 -6.30 6.94 4.80
C GLN A 200 -7.12 6.86 6.07
N ALA A 201 -6.42 6.76 7.21
CA ALA A 201 -7.05 6.67 8.52
C ALA A 201 -7.86 7.94 8.82
N GLU A 202 -8.91 7.78 9.63
CA GLU A 202 -9.73 8.91 10.09
C GLU A 202 -8.88 10.02 10.71
N ASN A 203 -9.33 11.26 10.55
CA ASN A 203 -8.71 12.48 11.07
C ASN A 203 -7.35 12.89 10.47
N THR A 204 -6.74 12.06 9.62
CA THR A 204 -5.52 12.43 8.88
C THR A 204 -5.78 13.54 7.85
N LEU A 205 -4.73 14.28 7.48
CA LEU A 205 -4.78 15.26 6.40
C LEU A 205 -5.15 14.59 5.07
N GLY A 206 -4.55 13.44 4.77
CA GLY A 206 -4.85 12.71 3.55
C GLY A 206 -6.32 12.30 3.46
N ARG A 207 -6.92 11.86 4.58
CA ARG A 207 -8.36 11.56 4.63
C ARG A 207 -9.23 12.80 4.38
N LYS A 208 -8.92 13.95 4.98
CA LYS A 208 -9.67 15.20 4.78
C LYS A 208 -9.65 15.66 3.31
N ILE A 209 -8.49 15.57 2.66
CA ILE A 209 -8.35 15.89 1.23
C ILE A 209 -9.20 14.93 0.41
N LEU A 210 -9.15 13.63 0.72
CA LEU A 210 -9.93 12.59 0.04
C LEU A 210 -11.44 12.77 0.20
N ASP A 211 -11.90 13.16 1.39
CA ASP A 211 -13.30 13.42 1.71
C ASP A 211 -13.83 14.72 1.05
N GLY A 212 -12.99 15.43 0.29
CA GLY A 212 -13.41 16.58 -0.51
C GLY A 212 -13.51 17.88 0.28
N TRP A 213 -12.76 18.03 1.37
CA TRP A 213 -12.71 19.29 2.11
C TRP A 213 -12.20 20.42 1.22
N GLU A 214 -12.96 21.52 1.12
CA GLU A 214 -12.57 22.67 0.29
C GLU A 214 -11.31 23.37 0.80
N ARG A 215 -11.06 23.32 2.11
CA ARG A 215 -9.90 23.94 2.76
C ARG A 215 -9.26 23.01 3.77
N VAL A 216 -7.94 22.93 3.76
CA VAL A 216 -7.16 22.09 4.66
C VAL A 216 -5.97 22.85 5.24
N ARG A 217 -5.49 22.42 6.42
CA ARG A 217 -4.30 23.00 7.04
C ARG A 217 -3.06 22.16 6.76
N ILE A 218 -2.02 22.79 6.25
CA ILE A 218 -0.74 22.16 5.91
C ILE A 218 0.38 23.01 6.52
N LEU A 219 1.18 22.43 7.42
CA LEU A 219 2.28 23.12 8.10
C LEU A 219 1.84 24.43 8.82
N GLY A 220 0.60 24.47 9.33
CA GLY A 220 0.05 25.60 10.07
C GLY A 220 -0.73 26.61 9.22
N ASP A 221 -0.53 26.62 7.90
CA ASP A 221 -1.21 27.52 6.97
C ASP A 221 -2.47 26.84 6.38
N GLU A 222 -3.46 27.62 5.96
CA GLU A 222 -4.71 27.14 5.37
C GLU A 222 -4.69 27.31 3.84
N PHE A 223 -5.01 26.24 3.11
CA PHE A 223 -4.97 26.19 1.64
C PHE A 223 -6.31 25.74 1.06
N GLU A 224 -6.64 26.22 -0.13
CA GLU A 224 -7.79 25.73 -0.90
C GLU A 224 -7.44 24.47 -1.69
N VAL A 225 -8.30 23.46 -1.66
CA VAL A 225 -8.10 22.22 -2.41
C VAL A 225 -8.61 22.41 -3.84
N ARG A 226 -7.73 22.83 -4.73
CA ARG A 226 -8.03 23.03 -6.17
C ARG A 226 -7.45 21.95 -7.07
N ALA A 227 -6.39 21.29 -6.61
CA ALA A 227 -5.80 20.14 -7.29
C ALA A 227 -6.84 19.02 -7.44
N ARG A 228 -6.72 18.24 -8.52
CA ARG A 228 -7.57 17.05 -8.68
C ARG A 228 -7.17 16.02 -7.65
N VAL A 229 -8.14 15.53 -6.89
CA VAL A 229 -7.94 14.42 -5.96
C VAL A 229 -8.41 13.13 -6.63
N LYS A 230 -7.54 12.13 -6.65
CA LYS A 230 -7.84 10.79 -7.16
C LYS A 230 -7.38 9.74 -6.16
N ARG A 231 -8.09 8.62 -6.15
CA ARG A 231 -7.77 7.43 -5.37
C ARG A 231 -7.74 6.23 -6.29
N LEU A 232 -6.74 5.38 -6.09
CA LEU A 232 -6.66 4.07 -6.73
C LEU A 232 -6.73 3.01 -5.65
N ASP A 233 -7.83 2.27 -5.66
CA ASP A 233 -8.04 1.07 -4.86
C ASP A 233 -7.45 -0.12 -5.62
N GLY A 234 -6.61 -0.94 -4.97
CA GLY A 234 -5.88 -2.06 -5.60
C GLY A 234 -4.37 -2.06 -5.31
N TYR A 235 -3.86 -0.93 -4.84
CA TYR A 235 -2.51 -0.79 -4.31
C TYR A 235 -2.53 -0.81 -2.77
N SER A 236 -3.33 -1.66 -2.14
CA SER A 236 -3.15 -1.94 -0.71
C SER A 236 -2.06 -2.99 -0.50
N GLY A 237 -1.41 -2.98 0.66
CA GLY A 237 -0.50 -4.06 1.08
C GLY A 237 -1.26 -5.21 1.71
N HIS A 238 -2.39 -4.90 2.34
CA HIS A 238 -3.25 -5.86 3.03
C HIS A 238 -4.06 -6.69 2.04
N GLY A 239 -4.27 -7.97 2.39
CA GLY A 239 -5.18 -8.85 1.68
C GLY A 239 -6.62 -8.36 1.76
N ASP A 240 -7.39 -8.58 0.70
CA ASP A 240 -8.82 -8.35 0.69
C ASP A 240 -9.61 -9.49 1.35
N HIS A 241 -10.95 -9.39 1.32
CA HIS A 241 -11.82 -10.41 1.88
C HIS A 241 -11.51 -11.81 1.30
N ASP A 242 -11.36 -11.92 -0.01
CA ASP A 242 -11.08 -13.20 -0.66
C ASP A 242 -9.67 -13.73 -0.37
N ASP A 243 -8.65 -12.87 -0.26
CA ASP A 243 -7.31 -13.23 0.22
C ASP A 243 -7.36 -13.82 1.64
N LEU A 244 -8.02 -13.12 2.58
CA LEU A 244 -8.08 -13.50 3.99
C LEU A 244 -8.89 -14.79 4.20
N VAL A 245 -10.03 -14.92 3.51
CA VAL A 245 -10.83 -16.16 3.51
C VAL A 245 -10.08 -17.28 2.80
N GLY A 246 -9.35 -16.99 1.71
CA GLY A 246 -8.50 -17.92 0.98
C GLY A 246 -7.41 -18.50 1.87
N PHE A 247 -6.69 -17.64 2.60
CA PHE A 247 -5.67 -18.04 3.57
C PHE A 247 -6.23 -18.99 4.63
N ALA A 248 -7.37 -18.65 5.24
CA ALA A 248 -8.03 -19.50 6.22
C ALA A 248 -8.52 -20.83 5.61
N ARG A 249 -8.96 -20.81 4.34
CA ARG A 249 -9.43 -22.00 3.61
C ARG A 249 -8.31 -22.99 3.34
N GLU A 250 -7.11 -22.52 3.00
CA GLU A 250 -5.93 -23.34 2.70
C GLU A 250 -5.33 -24.02 3.93
N MET A 251 -5.73 -23.63 5.16
CA MET A 251 -5.24 -24.25 6.39
C MET A 251 -5.58 -25.75 6.46
N VAL A 252 -4.55 -26.58 6.68
CA VAL A 252 -4.70 -28.04 6.80
C VAL A 252 -5.49 -28.43 8.05
N LYS A 253 -5.21 -27.77 9.18
CA LYS A 253 -5.97 -27.90 10.43
C LYS A 253 -6.82 -26.65 10.60
N ARG A 254 -8.13 -26.83 10.78
CA ARG A 254 -9.04 -25.73 11.14
C ARG A 254 -8.78 -25.33 12.60
N PRO A 255 -8.49 -24.05 12.90
CA PRO A 255 -8.38 -23.57 14.26
C PRO A 255 -9.68 -23.81 15.02
N GLU A 256 -9.57 -24.10 16.31
CA GLU A 256 -10.71 -24.26 17.22
C GLU A 256 -11.39 -22.91 17.49
N LYS A 257 -10.61 -21.82 17.41
CA LYS A 257 -11.08 -20.45 17.55
C LYS A 257 -10.23 -19.49 16.72
N THR A 258 -10.90 -18.55 16.06
CA THR A 258 -10.26 -17.48 15.28
C THR A 258 -10.66 -16.11 15.82
N PHE A 259 -9.71 -15.20 15.98
CA PHE A 259 -9.93 -13.83 16.43
C PHE A 259 -9.61 -12.86 15.29
N ILE A 260 -10.58 -12.03 14.90
CA ILE A 260 -10.37 -10.99 13.90
C ILE A 260 -9.93 -9.72 14.61
N VAL A 261 -8.76 -9.20 14.26
CA VAL A 261 -8.19 -7.97 14.83
C VAL A 261 -7.81 -7.00 13.70
N HIS A 262 -7.37 -5.79 14.04
CA HIS A 262 -6.93 -4.79 13.06
C HIS A 262 -7.97 -4.53 11.95
N ALA A 263 -9.20 -4.23 12.38
CA ALA A 263 -10.35 -4.10 11.49
C ALA A 263 -11.33 -3.05 12.03
N GLU A 264 -12.00 -2.33 11.12
CA GLU A 264 -13.22 -1.60 11.47
C GLU A 264 -14.36 -2.58 11.73
N VAL A 265 -15.41 -2.13 12.44
CA VAL A 265 -16.51 -3.01 12.88
C VAL A 265 -17.17 -3.74 11.70
N GLU A 266 -17.47 -3.00 10.64
CA GLU A 266 -18.14 -3.53 9.44
C GLU A 266 -17.25 -4.55 8.71
N SER A 267 -15.96 -4.24 8.58
CA SER A 267 -14.94 -5.12 8.02
C SER A 267 -14.78 -6.42 8.80
N ALA A 268 -14.73 -6.34 10.13
CA ALA A 268 -14.62 -7.51 10.99
C ALA A 268 -15.86 -8.42 10.90
N GLN A 269 -17.06 -7.83 10.85
CA GLN A 269 -18.32 -8.58 10.75
C GLN A 269 -18.46 -9.28 9.40
N ALA A 270 -18.10 -8.60 8.30
CA ALA A 270 -18.12 -9.20 6.97
C ALA A 270 -17.14 -10.38 6.87
N LEU A 271 -15.90 -10.20 7.35
CA LEU A 271 -14.92 -11.29 7.39
C LEU A 271 -15.36 -12.43 8.31
N GLN A 272 -15.97 -12.13 9.47
CA GLN A 272 -16.53 -13.15 10.36
C GLN A 272 -17.53 -14.04 9.62
N ALA A 273 -18.44 -13.44 8.86
CA ALA A 273 -19.40 -14.18 8.06
C ALA A 273 -18.73 -15.00 6.95
N GLY A 274 -17.71 -14.45 6.27
CA GLY A 274 -16.92 -15.15 5.27
C GLY A 274 -16.20 -16.39 5.80
N LEU A 275 -15.54 -16.26 6.96
CA LEU A 275 -14.84 -17.36 7.64
C LEU A 275 -15.80 -18.45 8.15
N GLN A 276 -16.94 -18.06 8.72
CA GLN A 276 -17.96 -19.02 9.14
C GLN A 276 -18.53 -19.80 7.94
N LYS A 277 -18.71 -19.16 6.79
CA LYS A 277 -19.22 -19.80 5.56
C LYS A 277 -18.29 -20.88 5.01
N ILE A 278 -16.97 -20.76 5.20
CA ILE A 278 -16.00 -21.80 4.83
C ILE A 278 -15.81 -22.87 5.93
N GLY A 279 -16.61 -22.81 7.00
CA GLY A 279 -16.68 -23.82 8.05
C GLY A 279 -15.67 -23.65 9.18
N LEU A 280 -15.11 -22.45 9.39
CA LEU A 280 -14.31 -22.20 10.60
C LEU A 280 -15.23 -22.09 11.83
N PRO A 281 -14.99 -22.87 12.89
CA PRO A 281 -15.73 -22.75 14.13
C PRO A 281 -15.28 -21.52 14.92
N ASN A 282 -16.17 -20.99 15.76
CA ASN A 282 -15.86 -19.97 16.78
C ASN A 282 -15.02 -18.79 16.28
N VAL A 283 -15.53 -18.05 15.30
CA VAL A 283 -14.90 -16.80 14.84
C VAL A 283 -15.37 -15.63 15.72
N ALA A 284 -14.45 -15.00 16.43
CA ALA A 284 -14.71 -13.90 17.37
C ALA A 284 -14.13 -12.57 16.86
N VAL A 285 -14.81 -11.48 17.20
CA VAL A 285 -14.35 -10.10 16.98
C VAL A 285 -14.17 -9.46 18.36
N PRO A 286 -12.98 -9.59 18.99
CA PRO A 286 -12.78 -9.13 20.36
C PRO A 286 -12.77 -7.61 20.47
N ASP A 287 -13.31 -7.11 21.58
CA ASP A 287 -13.21 -5.69 21.93
C ASP A 287 -11.81 -5.32 22.46
N ARG A 288 -11.45 -4.04 22.36
CA ARG A 288 -10.18 -3.54 22.89
C ARG A 288 -10.10 -3.79 24.40
N GLY A 289 -9.12 -4.62 24.81
CA GLY A 289 -8.88 -4.96 26.21
C GLY A 289 -9.63 -6.20 26.69
N GLU A 290 -10.44 -6.82 25.83
CA GLU A 290 -11.00 -8.14 26.07
C GLU A 290 -9.89 -9.19 26.25
N ARG A 291 -10.15 -10.19 27.09
CA ARG A 291 -9.22 -11.29 27.36
C ARG A 291 -9.88 -12.59 26.94
N ALA A 292 -9.15 -13.39 26.16
CA ALA A 292 -9.55 -14.74 25.80
C ALA A 292 -8.65 -15.76 26.48
N LEU A 293 -9.24 -16.84 26.96
CA LEU A 293 -8.49 -17.99 27.47
C LEU A 293 -8.15 -18.91 26.28
N ILE A 294 -6.92 -19.42 26.29
CA ILE A 294 -6.40 -20.38 25.32
C ILE A 294 -6.16 -21.66 26.13
N GLU A 295 -6.93 -22.69 25.83
CA GLU A 295 -6.82 -24.04 26.41
C GLU A 295 -5.90 -24.91 25.54
#